data_AF-A0A813PE09-F1
#
_entry.id   AF-A0A813PE09-F1
#
_cell.length_a   1.000
_cell.length_b   1.000
_cell.length_c   1.000
_cell.angle_alpha   90.00
_cell.angle_beta   90.00
_cell.angle_gamma   90.00
#
_symmetry.space_group_name_H-M   'P 1'
#
loop_
_entity.id
_entity.type
_entity.pdbx_description
1 polymer ?
#
loop_
_entity_poly.entity_id
_entity_poly.type
_entity_poly.pdbx_seq_one_letter_code
_entity_poly.pdbx_strand_id
1 'polypeptide(L)'
;MIILPNSLELVAYQWHTINMGYLLIGLGFFLICIIQELTNLFELYLSKRQNKNEQEKLIDSSVTSHHNHQLGRLVTIVFGLGVHYFFNGILIGGQTKDTATLWLLLGAICFHMSLLAFSVTLRLLINNKNYFQVFCAMSIWSIMGPIGVFIGLLVSSDSSRLNLINGILQCLSAGTFIYITFIDMIYDDLMKTKLCPFVNIILIFVGFLIIVLISLWYQHAH
;
A
#
# COMPACT_ATOMS: atom_id res chain seq x y z
N MET A 1 -6.59 -1.58 -9.98
CA MET A 1 -6.83 -2.36 -11.23
C MET A 1 -6.53 -3.82 -10.90
N ILE A 2 -7.56 -4.64 -10.72
CA ILE A 2 -7.43 -5.96 -10.09
C ILE A 2 -7.30 -7.02 -11.20
N ILE A 3 -6.06 -7.37 -11.57
CA ILE A 3 -5.72 -8.50 -12.47
C ILE A 3 -5.80 -9.85 -11.69
N LEU A 4 -6.46 -9.85 -10.53
CA LEU A 4 -6.43 -10.93 -9.55
C LEU A 4 -7.03 -12.26 -10.06
N PRO A 5 -8.08 -12.28 -10.90
CA PRO A 5 -8.62 -13.54 -11.43
C PRO A 5 -7.57 -14.31 -12.25
N ASN A 6 -6.91 -13.63 -13.20
CA ASN A 6 -5.92 -14.25 -14.07
C ASN A 6 -4.67 -14.69 -13.30
N SER A 7 -4.26 -13.96 -12.27
CA SER A 7 -3.10 -14.35 -11.44
C SER A 7 -3.41 -15.50 -10.50
N LEU A 8 -4.61 -15.56 -9.91
CA LEU A 8 -5.07 -16.71 -9.14
C LEU A 8 -5.16 -17.95 -10.04
N GLU A 9 -5.68 -17.82 -11.26
CA GLU A 9 -5.72 -18.91 -12.24
C GLU A 9 -4.32 -19.35 -12.69
N LEU A 10 -3.39 -18.43 -12.93
CA LEU A 10 -2.00 -18.76 -13.28
C LEU A 10 -1.28 -19.51 -12.15
N VAL A 11 -1.43 -19.05 -10.90
CA VAL A 11 -0.85 -19.74 -9.72
C VAL A 11 -1.53 -21.09 -9.54
N ALA A 12 -2.86 -21.17 -9.67
CA ALA A 12 -3.60 -22.42 -9.55
C ALA A 12 -3.25 -23.42 -10.66
N TYR A 13 -3.03 -22.96 -11.89
CA TYR A 13 -2.64 -23.79 -13.03
C TYR A 13 -1.23 -24.34 -12.86
N GLN A 14 -0.27 -23.50 -12.47
CA GLN A 14 1.12 -23.91 -12.31
C GLN A 14 1.31 -24.82 -11.08
N TRP A 15 0.55 -24.61 -10.01
CA TRP A 15 0.71 -25.31 -8.72
C TRP A 15 -0.43 -26.28 -8.39
N HIS A 16 -1.31 -26.56 -9.36
CA HIS A 16 -2.47 -27.45 -9.25
C HIS A 16 -3.37 -27.23 -8.02
N THR A 17 -3.30 -26.06 -7.36
CA THR A 17 -4.03 -25.77 -6.12
C THR A 17 -4.46 -24.30 -6.02
N ILE A 18 -5.77 -24.05 -6.06
CA ILE A 18 -6.38 -22.72 -5.90
C ILE A 18 -6.07 -22.11 -4.51
N ASN A 19 -5.84 -22.97 -3.51
CA ASN A 19 -5.59 -22.58 -2.11
C ASN A 19 -4.32 -21.72 -1.92
N MET A 20 -3.33 -21.83 -2.81
CA MET A 20 -2.04 -21.16 -2.65
C MET A 20 -2.12 -19.65 -2.94
N GLY A 21 -2.99 -19.22 -3.86
CA GLY A 21 -3.21 -17.80 -4.14
C GLY A 21 -3.79 -17.05 -2.94
N TYR A 22 -4.80 -17.63 -2.28
CA TYR A 22 -5.38 -17.05 -1.06
C TYR A 22 -4.38 -17.01 0.11
N LEU A 23 -3.52 -18.04 0.24
CA LEU A 23 -2.44 -18.03 1.23
C LEU A 23 -1.48 -16.87 0.98
N LEU A 24 -1.08 -16.62 -0.27
CA LEU A 24 -0.19 -15.51 -0.63
C LEU A 24 -0.84 -14.14 -0.38
N ILE A 25 -2.14 -13.99 -0.64
CA ILE A 25 -2.89 -12.79 -0.26
C ILE A 25 -2.87 -12.60 1.26
N GLY A 26 -3.12 -13.67 2.02
CA GLY A 26 -3.03 -13.65 3.48
C GLY A 26 -1.64 -13.26 3.99
N LEU A 27 -0.58 -13.81 3.38
CA LEU A 27 0.80 -13.47 3.72
C LEU A 27 1.10 -11.99 3.46
N GLY A 28 0.63 -11.43 2.35
CA GLY A 28 0.76 -9.99 2.08
C GLY A 28 0.05 -9.12 3.10
N PHE A 29 -1.14 -9.54 3.56
CA PHE A 29 -1.89 -8.86 4.61
C PHE A 29 -1.13 -8.90 5.96
N PHE A 30 -0.70 -10.08 6.39
CA PHE A 30 0.03 -10.24 7.65
C PHE A 30 1.41 -9.58 7.62
N LEU A 31 2.06 -9.49 6.46
CA LEU A 31 3.31 -8.76 6.31
C LEU A 31 3.16 -7.30 6.75
N ILE A 32 2.15 -6.59 6.26
CA ILE A 32 1.90 -5.20 6.68
C ILE A 32 1.47 -5.14 8.14
N CYS A 33 0.67 -6.10 8.61
CA CYS A 33 0.30 -6.20 10.02
C CYS A 33 1.52 -6.28 10.96
N ILE A 34 2.49 -7.13 10.61
CA ILE A 34 3.75 -7.26 11.37
C ILE A 34 4.56 -5.96 11.29
N ILE A 35 4.65 -5.33 10.11
CA ILE A 35 5.35 -4.05 9.96
C ILE A 35 4.71 -2.97 10.84
N GLN A 36 3.37 -2.88 10.86
CA GLN A 36 2.63 -1.94 11.70
C GLN A 36 2.94 -2.16 13.18
N GLU A 37 2.91 -3.41 13.63
CA GLU A 37 3.18 -3.74 15.03
C GLU A 37 4.64 -3.46 15.41
N LEU A 38 5.60 -3.81 14.55
CA LEU A 38 7.01 -3.48 14.76
C LEU A 38 7.23 -1.96 14.83
N THR A 39 6.54 -1.19 13.98
CA THR A 39 6.62 0.26 13.98
C THR A 39 6.06 0.85 15.28
N ASN A 40 4.90 0.36 15.73
CA ASN A 40 4.30 0.76 17.01
C ASN A 40 5.22 0.41 18.19
N LEU A 41 5.79 -0.79 18.21
CA LEU A 41 6.73 -1.23 19.24
C LEU A 41 7.99 -0.36 19.26
N PHE A 42 8.53 -0.03 18.10
CA PHE A 42 9.70 0.84 17.98
C PHE A 42 9.43 2.26 18.50
N GLU A 43 8.27 2.83 18.18
CA GLU A 43 7.86 4.14 18.70
C GLU A 43 7.64 4.13 20.20
N LEU A 44 7.00 3.09 20.74
CA LEU A 44 6.86 2.90 22.18
C LEU A 44 8.22 2.76 22.87
N TYR A 45 9.16 2.05 22.25
CA TYR A 45 10.52 1.92 22.76
C TYR A 45 11.26 3.27 22.77
N LEU A 46 11.20 4.04 21.68
CA LEU A 46 11.82 5.36 21.60
C LEU A 46 11.18 6.34 22.59
N SER A 47 9.85 6.35 22.71
CA SER A 47 9.14 7.18 23.68
C SER A 47 9.54 6.84 25.12
N LYS A 48 9.66 5.56 25.47
CA LYS A 48 10.17 5.15 26.79
C LYS A 48 11.62 5.59 27.02
N ARG A 49 12.47 5.50 25.99
CA ARG A 49 13.88 5.94 26.09
C ARG A 49 13.98 7.45 26.27
N GLN A 50 13.17 8.24 25.57
CA GLN A 50 13.10 9.69 25.72
C GLN A 50 12.58 10.06 27.11
N ASN A 51 11.47 9.47 27.56
CA ASN A 51 10.93 9.70 28.90
C ASN A 51 11.92 9.32 30.00
N LYS A 52 12.73 8.25 29.82
CA LYS A 52 13.77 7.88 30.78
C LYS A 52 14.90 8.92 30.83
N ASN A 53 15.30 9.47 29.69
CA ASN A 53 16.31 10.53 29.61
C ASN A 53 15.79 11.90 30.06
N GLU A 54 14.48 12.16 29.92
CA GLU A 54 13.80 13.38 30.40
C GLU A 54 13.45 13.32 31.89
N GLN A 55 13.14 12.14 32.45
CA GLN A 55 12.97 11.95 33.90
C GLN A 55 14.28 12.17 34.68
N GLU A 56 15.44 12.00 34.03
CA GLU A 56 16.74 12.38 34.59
C GLU A 56 17.02 13.90 34.42
N LYS A 57 16.21 14.62 33.65
CA LYS A 57 16.41 16.04 33.31
C LYS A 57 15.32 17.01 33.79
N LEU A 58 14.11 16.58 34.15
CA LEU A 58 13.02 17.50 34.47
C LEU A 58 12.10 16.99 35.60
N ILE A 59 12.34 17.56 36.79
CA ILE A 59 11.37 17.83 37.85
C ILE A 59 10.30 18.87 37.41
N ASP A 60 10.35 19.39 36.18
CA ASP A 60 9.47 20.50 35.77
C ASP A 60 8.82 20.30 34.40
N SER A 61 7.55 20.69 34.34
CA SER A 61 6.62 20.64 33.20
C SER A 61 6.10 19.26 32.77
N SER A 62 5.13 18.80 33.55
CA SER A 62 4.05 17.94 33.08
C SER A 62 3.38 18.48 31.81
N VAL A 63 2.89 17.53 30.99
CA VAL A 63 1.88 17.65 29.92
C VAL A 63 2.46 17.49 28.51
N THR A 64 2.35 16.29 27.95
CA THR A 64 1.76 16.00 26.61
C THR A 64 1.81 14.50 26.30
N SER A 65 0.96 13.72 26.96
CA SER A 65 0.79 12.28 26.69
C SER A 65 -0.46 12.02 25.85
N HIS A 66 -0.42 12.31 24.54
CA HIS A 66 -1.44 11.81 23.60
C HIS A 66 -1.02 11.70 22.11
N HIS A 67 0.24 11.97 21.75
CA HIS A 67 0.65 12.10 20.34
C HIS A 67 1.27 10.84 19.67
N ASN A 68 1.55 9.77 20.42
CA ASN A 68 2.45 8.70 19.95
C ASN A 68 1.79 7.58 19.12
N HIS A 69 0.46 7.56 18.98
CA HIS A 69 -0.20 6.51 18.17
C HIS A 69 -0.37 6.89 16.69
N GLN A 70 -0.12 8.16 16.34
CA GLN A 70 -0.35 8.68 14.99
C GLN A 70 0.86 8.49 14.07
N LEU A 71 2.08 8.55 14.61
CA LEU A 71 3.30 8.46 13.80
C LEU A 71 3.47 7.04 13.21
N GLY A 72 3.25 6.00 14.01
CA GLY A 72 3.48 4.63 13.56
C GLY A 72 2.54 4.23 12.44
N ARG A 73 1.29 4.70 12.50
CA ARG A 73 0.31 4.52 11.43
C ARG A 73 0.68 5.28 10.16
N LEU A 74 1.21 6.50 10.27
CA LEU A 74 1.67 7.27 9.10
C LEU A 74 2.86 6.58 8.43
N VAL A 75 3.80 6.06 9.21
CA VAL A 75 4.94 5.27 8.72
C VAL A 75 4.45 4.01 8.01
N THR A 76 3.48 3.28 8.58
CA THR A 76 2.91 2.10 7.92
C THR A 76 2.18 2.44 6.64
N ILE A 77 1.42 3.53 6.59
CA ILE A 77 0.74 3.94 5.35
C ILE A 77 1.78 4.22 4.26
N VAL A 78 2.83 4.99 4.56
CA VAL A 78 3.87 5.33 3.59
C VAL A 78 4.67 4.09 3.18
N PHE A 79 5.18 3.32 4.15
CA PHE A 79 6.02 2.17 3.87
C PHE A 79 5.22 1.01 3.26
N GLY A 80 4.04 0.72 3.80
CA GLY A 80 3.14 -0.32 3.31
C GLY A 80 2.67 -0.05 1.88
N LEU A 81 2.25 1.18 1.57
CA LEU A 81 1.94 1.54 0.18
C LEU A 81 3.19 1.49 -0.69
N GLY A 82 4.36 1.78 -0.12
CA GLY A 82 5.64 1.65 -0.78
C GLY A 82 5.95 0.21 -1.20
N VAL A 83 5.74 -0.75 -0.30
CA VAL A 83 5.88 -2.20 -0.58
C VAL A 83 4.89 -2.64 -1.66
N HIS A 84 3.63 -2.23 -1.55
CA HIS A 84 2.62 -2.48 -2.59
C HIS A 84 3.07 -1.95 -3.96
N TYR A 85 3.57 -0.72 -3.99
CA TYR A 85 3.99 -0.07 -5.23
C TYR A 85 5.28 -0.70 -5.80
N PHE A 86 6.20 -1.11 -4.93
CA PHE A 86 7.41 -1.85 -5.30
C PHE A 86 7.08 -3.17 -5.99
N PHE A 87 6.17 -3.97 -5.43
CA PHE A 87 5.73 -5.23 -6.06
C PHE A 87 5.08 -4.99 -7.42
N ASN A 88 4.16 -4.02 -7.51
CA ASN A 88 3.57 -3.65 -8.80
C ASN A 88 4.61 -3.17 -9.81
N GLY A 89 5.64 -2.43 -9.39
CA GLY A 89 6.76 -2.03 -10.24
C GLY A 89 7.46 -3.22 -10.87
N ILE A 90 7.78 -4.25 -10.08
CA ILE A 90 8.41 -5.49 -10.59
C ILE A 90 7.51 -6.18 -11.61
N LEU A 91 6.21 -6.29 -11.34
CA LEU A 91 5.24 -6.86 -12.28
C LEU A 91 5.29 -6.16 -13.64
N ILE A 92 5.25 -4.82 -13.64
CA ILE A 92 5.24 -4.00 -14.85
C ILE A 92 6.56 -4.17 -15.62
N GLY A 93 7.70 -4.12 -14.91
CA GLY A 93 9.02 -4.28 -15.52
C GLY A 93 9.21 -5.66 -16.16
N GLY A 94 8.55 -6.70 -15.63
CA GLY A 94 8.55 -8.05 -16.20
C GLY A 94 7.64 -8.24 -17.42
N GLN A 95 6.75 -7.29 -17.73
CA GLN A 95 5.81 -7.36 -18.86
C GLN A 95 6.37 -6.63 -20.09
N THR A 96 7.24 -7.27 -20.86
CA THR A 96 7.98 -6.61 -21.95
C THR A 96 7.45 -6.85 -23.36
N LYS A 97 6.32 -7.55 -23.52
CA LYS A 97 5.92 -8.13 -24.82
C LYS A 97 5.16 -7.18 -25.76
N ASP A 98 4.53 -6.13 -25.25
CA ASP A 98 3.82 -5.15 -26.08
C ASP A 98 3.97 -3.72 -25.55
N THR A 99 4.56 -2.84 -26.37
CA THR A 99 4.76 -1.43 -26.03
C THR A 99 3.45 -0.67 -25.89
N ALA A 100 2.40 -1.01 -26.63
CA ALA A 100 1.12 -0.31 -26.55
C ALA A 100 0.42 -0.60 -25.21
N THR A 101 0.37 -1.89 -24.83
CA THR A 101 -0.13 -2.32 -23.51
C THR A 101 0.67 -1.69 -22.37
N LEU A 102 1.99 -1.57 -22.51
CA LEU A 102 2.84 -0.93 -21.49
C LEU A 102 2.51 0.55 -21.28
N TRP A 103 2.32 1.32 -22.36
CA TRP A 103 1.94 2.74 -22.25
C TRP A 103 0.57 2.92 -21.61
N LEU A 104 -0.39 2.06 -21.96
CA LEU A 104 -1.72 2.07 -21.38
C LEU A 104 -1.67 1.74 -19.87
N LEU A 105 -0.93 0.68 -19.50
CA LEU A 105 -0.74 0.27 -18.11
C LEU A 105 -0.06 1.37 -17.30
N LEU A 106 0.96 2.01 -17.86
CA LEU A 106 1.65 3.13 -17.23
C LEU A 106 0.70 4.31 -17.02
N GLY A 107 -0.10 4.68 -18.02
CA GLY A 107 -1.08 5.76 -17.91
C GLY A 107 -2.13 5.51 -16.82
N ALA A 108 -2.69 4.30 -16.78
CA ALA A 108 -3.65 3.89 -15.75
C ALA A 108 -3.04 3.94 -14.34
N ILE A 109 -1.79 3.51 -14.21
CA ILE A 109 -1.07 3.53 -12.93
C ILE A 109 -0.75 4.96 -12.52
N CYS A 110 -0.25 5.82 -13.42
CA CYS A 110 0.00 7.22 -13.12
C CYS A 110 -1.26 7.93 -12.57
N PHE A 111 -2.42 7.67 -13.17
CA PHE A 111 -3.69 8.20 -12.67
C PHE A 111 -4.00 7.70 -11.27
N HIS A 112 -3.96 6.37 -11.05
CA HIS A 112 -4.22 5.77 -9.74
C HIS A 112 -3.23 6.26 -8.65
N MET A 113 -1.95 6.37 -9.00
CA MET A 113 -0.89 6.79 -8.08
C MET A 113 -0.99 8.26 -7.73
N SER A 114 -1.46 9.12 -8.63
CA SER A 114 -1.66 10.54 -8.31
C SER A 114 -2.75 10.75 -7.25
N LEU A 115 -3.86 10.00 -7.35
CA LEU A 115 -4.94 10.01 -6.36
C LEU A 115 -4.46 9.50 -4.98
N LEU A 116 -3.71 8.39 -4.96
CA LEU A 116 -3.14 7.86 -3.73
C LEU A 116 -2.11 8.81 -3.11
N ALA A 117 -1.18 9.33 -3.92
CA ALA A 117 -0.16 10.28 -3.48
C ALA A 117 -0.80 11.53 -2.88
N PHE A 118 -1.84 12.06 -3.52
CA PHE A 118 -2.59 13.21 -3.02
C PHE A 118 -3.25 12.92 -1.67
N SER A 119 -3.97 11.80 -1.55
CA SER A 119 -4.64 11.39 -0.31
C SER A 119 -3.66 11.21 0.86
N VAL A 120 -2.57 10.47 0.62
CA VAL A 120 -1.54 10.21 1.63
C VAL A 120 -0.81 11.49 2.03
N THR A 121 -0.46 12.34 1.06
CA THR A 121 0.21 13.61 1.33
C THR A 121 -0.69 14.54 2.16
N LEU A 122 -1.97 14.68 1.80
CA LEU A 122 -2.91 15.47 2.60
C LEU A 122 -3.00 14.95 4.04
N ARG A 123 -3.12 13.64 4.21
CA ARG A 123 -3.16 13.01 5.53
C ARG A 123 -1.88 13.26 6.32
N LEU A 124 -0.71 13.20 5.68
CA LEU A 124 0.57 13.51 6.31
C LEU A 124 0.67 15.00 6.69
N LEU A 125 0.23 15.91 5.83
CA LEU A 125 0.26 17.35 6.08
C LEU A 125 -0.68 17.79 7.21
N ILE A 126 -1.83 17.13 7.35
CA ILE A 126 -2.78 17.42 8.44
C ILE A 126 -2.24 16.92 9.78
N ASN A 127 -1.57 15.76 9.81
CA ASN A 127 -1.12 15.12 11.05
C ASN A 127 0.32 15.49 11.45
N ASN A 128 1.17 15.98 10.53
CA ASN A 128 2.55 16.37 10.81
C ASN A 128 2.75 17.88 10.64
N LYS A 129 3.41 18.51 11.61
CA LYS A 129 3.75 19.95 11.56
C LYS A 129 4.99 20.25 10.71
N ASN A 130 5.76 19.23 10.33
CA ASN A 130 7.03 19.40 9.60
C ASN A 130 6.89 19.00 8.13
N TYR A 131 6.69 19.99 7.26
CA TYR A 131 6.60 19.82 5.80
C TYR A 131 7.82 19.12 5.20
N PHE A 132 9.01 19.30 5.77
CA PHE A 132 10.23 18.65 5.28
C PHE A 132 10.19 17.14 5.49
N GLN A 133 9.69 16.68 6.63
CA GLN A 133 9.54 15.23 6.88
C GLN A 133 8.53 14.60 5.93
N VAL A 134 7.42 15.28 5.65
CA VAL A 134 6.42 14.83 4.67
C VAL A 134 7.05 14.75 3.28
N PHE A 135 7.81 15.76 2.86
CA PHE A 135 8.49 15.78 1.58
C PHE A 135 9.51 14.63 1.45
N CYS A 136 10.34 14.40 2.47
CA CYS A 136 11.28 13.29 2.49
C CYS A 136 10.58 11.93 2.42
N ALA A 137 9.51 11.73 3.20
CA ALA A 137 8.74 10.50 3.20
C ALA A 137 8.12 10.22 1.81
N MET A 138 7.51 11.22 1.18
CA MET A 138 6.92 11.10 -0.15
C MET A 138 8.00 10.88 -1.24
N SER A 139 9.18 11.47 -1.08
CA SER A 139 10.31 11.24 -1.99
C SER A 139 10.78 9.79 -1.93
N ILE A 140 10.91 9.22 -0.71
CA ILE A 140 11.27 7.81 -0.52
C ILE A 140 10.21 6.90 -1.15
N TRP A 141 8.92 7.19 -0.90
CA TRP A 141 7.82 6.42 -1.45
C TRP A 141 7.81 6.42 -2.98
N SER A 142 8.05 7.57 -3.60
CA SER A 142 8.08 7.73 -5.06
C SER A 142 9.16 6.88 -5.72
N ILE A 143 10.33 6.73 -5.08
CA ILE A 143 11.46 5.96 -5.62
C ILE A 143 11.21 4.44 -5.61
N MET A 144 10.32 3.93 -4.76
CA MET A 144 10.06 2.48 -4.67
C MET A 144 9.49 1.90 -5.97
N GLY A 145 8.69 2.67 -6.72
CA GLY A 145 8.16 2.23 -8.02
C GLY A 145 9.23 2.04 -9.10
N PRO A 146 10.05 3.07 -9.42
CA PRO A 146 11.17 2.96 -10.35
C PRO A 146 12.15 1.84 -9.99
N ILE A 147 12.46 1.65 -8.70
CA ILE A 147 13.30 0.52 -8.27
C ILE A 147 12.63 -0.81 -8.63
N GLY A 148 11.33 -0.95 -8.33
CA GLY A 148 10.58 -2.15 -8.69
C GLY A 148 10.61 -2.42 -10.20
N VAL A 149 10.35 -1.41 -11.02
CA VAL A 149 10.39 -1.52 -12.49
C VAL A 149 11.77 -1.95 -12.97
N PHE A 150 12.83 -1.33 -12.44
CA PHE A 150 14.21 -1.67 -12.79
C PHE A 150 14.54 -3.13 -12.46
N ILE A 151 14.17 -3.60 -11.28
CA ILE A 151 14.34 -5.00 -10.89
C ILE A 151 13.52 -5.92 -11.79
N GLY A 152 12.27 -5.57 -12.09
CA GLY A 152 11.40 -6.31 -13.00
C GLY A 152 12.06 -6.52 -14.37
N LEU A 153 12.65 -5.45 -14.93
CA LEU A 153 13.37 -5.50 -16.21
C LEU A 153 14.58 -6.46 -16.18
N LEU A 154 15.32 -6.52 -15.07
CA LEU A 154 16.47 -7.42 -14.93
C LEU A 154 16.07 -8.90 -14.82
N VAL A 155 14.89 -9.18 -14.26
CA VAL A 155 14.41 -10.55 -14.04
C VAL A 155 13.78 -11.15 -15.31
N SER A 156 13.51 -10.34 -16.34
CA SER A 156 12.76 -10.66 -17.58
C SER A 156 13.31 -11.75 -18.53
N SER A 157 14.21 -12.63 -18.10
CA SER A 157 14.92 -13.58 -18.98
C SER A 157 14.22 -14.93 -19.22
N ASP A 158 13.33 -15.41 -18.32
CA ASP A 158 12.68 -16.73 -18.43
C ASP A 158 11.13 -16.66 -18.40
N SER A 159 10.46 -16.87 -19.53
CA SER A 159 9.02 -16.61 -19.70
C SER A 159 8.07 -17.41 -18.78
N SER A 160 8.39 -18.67 -18.45
CA SER A 160 7.53 -19.51 -17.60
C SER A 160 7.68 -19.18 -16.11
N ARG A 161 8.90 -18.87 -15.66
CA ARG A 161 9.20 -18.47 -14.28
C ARG A 161 8.66 -17.07 -13.98
N LEU A 162 8.69 -16.18 -14.97
CA LEU A 162 8.16 -14.82 -14.86
C LEU A 162 6.66 -14.79 -14.56
N ASN A 163 5.87 -15.63 -15.22
CA ASN A 163 4.42 -15.69 -14.96
C ASN A 163 4.11 -16.10 -13.52
N LEU A 164 4.85 -17.08 -12.98
CA LEU A 164 4.71 -17.51 -11.59
C LEU A 164 5.13 -16.41 -10.61
N ILE A 165 6.28 -15.78 -10.84
CA ILE A 165 6.78 -14.67 -10.00
C ILE A 165 5.77 -13.52 -10.00
N ASN A 166 5.24 -13.15 -11.16
CA ASN A 166 4.22 -12.11 -11.30
C ASN A 166 2.95 -12.49 -10.53
N GLY A 167 2.47 -13.74 -10.64
CA GLY A 167 1.31 -14.21 -9.89
C GLY A 167 1.51 -14.13 -8.38
N ILE A 168 2.68 -14.52 -7.88
CA ILE A 168 3.03 -14.45 -6.45
C ILE A 168 3.07 -13.00 -5.96
N LEU A 169 3.83 -12.16 -6.66
CA LEU A 169 3.98 -10.74 -6.32
C LEU A 169 2.64 -10.01 -6.39
N GLN A 170 1.75 -10.40 -7.31
CA GLN A 170 0.41 -9.85 -7.41
C GLN A 170 -0.48 -10.22 -6.22
N CYS A 171 -0.44 -11.49 -5.80
CA CYS A 171 -1.21 -11.94 -4.64
C CYS A 171 -0.72 -11.25 -3.36
N LEU A 172 0.60 -11.15 -3.17
CA LEU A 172 1.20 -10.41 -2.06
C LEU A 172 0.79 -8.93 -2.08
N SER A 173 0.91 -8.28 -3.24
CA SER A 173 0.51 -6.88 -3.46
C SER A 173 -0.99 -6.64 -3.18
N ALA A 174 -1.85 -7.60 -3.54
CA ALA A 174 -3.28 -7.53 -3.21
C ALA A 174 -3.50 -7.60 -1.69
N GLY A 175 -2.81 -8.51 -1.00
CA GLY A 175 -2.85 -8.61 0.46
C GLY A 175 -2.43 -7.34 1.18
N THR A 176 -1.32 -6.73 0.75
CA THR A 176 -0.83 -5.47 1.33
C THR A 176 -1.85 -4.34 1.13
N PHE A 177 -2.43 -4.23 -0.07
CA PHE A 177 -3.44 -3.21 -0.38
C PHE A 177 -4.71 -3.37 0.46
N ILE A 178 -5.16 -4.61 0.69
CA ILE A 178 -6.33 -4.89 1.54
C ILE A 178 -6.09 -4.40 2.96
N TYR A 179 -4.94 -4.73 3.56
CA TYR A 179 -4.61 -4.28 4.91
C TYR A 179 -4.64 -2.75 5.01
N ILE A 180 -3.87 -2.08 4.15
CA ILE A 180 -3.73 -0.62 4.18
C ILE A 180 -5.07 0.06 3.94
N THR A 181 -5.85 -0.40 2.96
CA THR A 181 -7.11 0.23 2.61
C THR A 181 -8.14 0.06 3.72
N PHE A 182 -8.36 -1.16 4.22
CA PHE A 182 -9.45 -1.39 5.18
C PHE A 182 -9.07 -1.03 6.62
N ILE A 183 -7.85 -1.38 7.05
CA ILE A 183 -7.42 -1.23 8.44
C ILE A 183 -6.76 0.13 8.67
N ASP A 184 -5.90 0.58 7.77
CA ASP A 184 -5.14 1.83 7.99
C ASP A 184 -5.82 3.08 7.42
N MET A 185 -6.57 2.97 6.33
CA MET A 185 -7.22 4.12 5.69
C MET A 185 -8.70 4.25 6.10
N ILE A 186 -9.53 3.29 5.69
CA ILE A 186 -10.99 3.31 5.87
C ILE A 186 -11.37 3.35 7.35
N TYR A 187 -10.81 2.46 8.18
CA TYR A 187 -11.15 2.41 9.60
C TYR A 187 -10.82 3.74 10.32
N ASP A 188 -9.69 4.38 10.00
CA ASP A 188 -9.35 5.69 10.57
C ASP A 188 -10.38 6.75 10.19
N ASP A 189 -10.75 6.78 8.92
CA ASP A 189 -11.65 7.79 8.37
C ASP A 189 -13.06 7.63 8.92
N LEU A 190 -13.54 6.38 9.07
CA LEU A 190 -14.81 6.12 9.72
C LEU A 190 -14.82 6.57 11.19
N MET A 191 -13.69 6.44 11.90
CA MET A 191 -13.61 6.78 13.33
C MET A 191 -13.34 8.26 13.59
N LYS A 192 -12.72 8.98 12.65
CA LYS A 192 -12.30 10.40 12.82
C LYS A 192 -13.22 11.41 12.14
N THR A 193 -14.07 10.99 11.20
CA THR A 193 -14.95 11.92 10.49
C THR A 193 -16.13 12.35 11.35
N LYS A 194 -16.58 13.60 11.18
CA LYS A 194 -17.80 14.14 11.81
C LYS A 194 -19.09 13.75 11.06
N LEU A 195 -18.95 13.04 9.93
CA LEU A 195 -20.07 12.59 9.10
C LEU A 195 -20.74 11.37 9.76
N CYS A 196 -22.03 11.17 9.45
CA CYS A 196 -22.72 9.96 9.87
C CYS A 196 -22.04 8.72 9.25
N PRO A 197 -21.76 7.65 10.02
CA PRO A 197 -21.04 6.47 9.52
C PRO A 197 -21.65 5.84 8.26
N PHE A 198 -22.97 5.89 8.13
CA PHE A 198 -23.69 5.36 6.97
C PHE A 198 -23.38 6.12 5.67
N VAL A 199 -23.16 7.44 5.75
CA VAL A 199 -22.79 8.27 4.59
C VAL A 199 -21.41 7.87 4.07
N ASN A 200 -20.45 7.64 4.97
CA ASN A 200 -19.11 7.18 4.60
C ASN A 200 -19.15 5.82 3.90
N ILE A 201 -19.96 4.89 4.41
CA ILE A 201 -20.14 3.56 3.79
C ILE A 201 -20.75 3.68 2.40
N ILE A 202 -21.77 4.54 2.21
CA ILE A 202 -22.34 4.81 0.89
C ILE A 202 -21.27 5.37 -0.06
N LEU A 203 -20.47 6.34 0.38
CA LEU A 203 -19.42 6.93 -0.46
C LEU A 203 -18.36 5.89 -0.87
N ILE A 204 -17.94 5.01 0.05
CA ILE A 204 -17.03 3.91 -0.26
C ILE A 204 -17.67 2.96 -1.28
N PHE A 205 -18.95 2.62 -1.10
CA PHE A 205 -19.67 1.74 -2.01
C PHE A 205 -19.83 2.35 -3.41
N VAL A 206 -20.12 3.65 -3.50
CA VAL A 206 -20.16 4.39 -4.77
C VAL A 206 -18.79 4.35 -5.45
N GLY A 207 -17.70 4.59 -4.71
CA GLY A 207 -16.35 4.48 -5.23
C GLY A 207 -15.99 3.07 -5.74
N PHE A 208 -16.52 2.02 -5.09
CA PHE A 208 -16.40 0.65 -5.56
C PHE A 208 -17.18 0.43 -6.87
N LEU A 209 -18.43 0.89 -6.97
CA LEU A 209 -19.27 0.77 -8.17
C LEU A 209 -18.65 1.47 -9.38
N ILE A 210 -18.29 2.76 -9.22
CA ILE A 210 -17.00 3.30 -9.65
C ILE A 210 -16.12 2.43 -10.55
N ILE A 211 -15.19 1.78 -9.86
CA ILE A 211 -14.13 0.93 -10.38
C ILE A 211 -14.70 -0.29 -11.11
N VAL A 212 -15.81 -0.87 -10.63
CA VAL A 212 -16.47 -2.01 -11.29
C VAL A 212 -16.97 -1.62 -12.67
N LEU A 213 -17.65 -0.48 -12.81
CA LEU A 213 -18.17 0.01 -14.09
C LEU A 213 -17.03 0.29 -15.08
N ILE A 214 -15.95 0.92 -14.62
CA ILE A 214 -14.75 1.16 -15.44
C ILE A 214 -14.15 -0.17 -15.91
N SER A 215 -14.07 -1.17 -15.03
CA SER A 215 -13.52 -2.49 -15.35
C SER A 215 -14.38 -3.25 -16.37
N LEU A 216 -15.71 -3.20 -16.22
CA LEU A 216 -16.63 -3.84 -17.16
C LEU A 216 -16.59 -3.17 -18.53
N TRP A 217 -16.50 -1.84 -18.55
CA TRP A 217 -16.36 -1.09 -19.79
C TRP A 217 -15.06 -1.45 -20.53
N TYR A 218 -13.95 -1.52 -19.80
CA TYR A 218 -12.66 -1.91 -20.37
C TYR A 218 -12.69 -3.33 -20.98
N GLN A 219 -13.30 -4.29 -20.30
CA GLN A 219 -13.44 -5.68 -20.78
C GLN A 219 -14.40 -5.81 -21.97
N HIS A 220 -15.33 -4.88 -22.15
CA HIS A 220 -16.20 -4.88 -23.33
C HIS A 220 -15.52 -4.23 -24.55
N ALA A 221 -14.62 -3.28 -24.32
CA ALA A 221 -13.91 -2.55 -25.37
C ALA A 221 -12.71 -3.31 -25.96
N HIS A 222 -12.18 -4.31 -25.25
CA HIS A 222 -10.98 -5.09 -25.61
C HIS A 222 -11.16 -6.58 -25.29
#